data_AF-A0A7J4EMS3-F1
#
_entry.id   AF-A0A7J4EMS3-F1
#
_cell.length_a   1.000
_cell.length_b   1.000
_cell.length_c   1.000
_cell.angle_alpha   90.00
_cell.angle_beta   90.00
_cell.angle_gamma   90.00
#
_symmetry.space_group_name_H-M   'P 1'
#
loop_
_entity.id
_entity.type
_entity.pdbx_description
1 polymer ?
#
loop_
_entity_poly.entity_id
_entity_poly.type
_entity_poly.pdbx_seq_one_letter_code
_entity_poly.pdbx_strand_id
1 'polypeptide(L)'
;MKKYAVLSVDFELFEHSYAYQRLKTKPKLKVQEKVGIKKLLDLFEKNNVNSTFFTVGNIANKYPELLKLIVSKGHEIASHS
;
A
#
# COMPACT_ATOMS: atom_id res chain seq x y z
N MET A 1 -4.70 -27.30 -17.11
CA MET A 1 -5.41 -26.11 -16.61
C MET A 1 -4.40 -24.99 -16.36
N LYS A 2 -4.72 -23.75 -16.74
CA LYS A 2 -3.89 -22.57 -16.44
C LYS A 2 -4.01 -22.27 -14.94
N LYS A 3 -2.88 -22.06 -14.26
CA LYS A 3 -2.85 -21.63 -12.86
C LYS A 3 -2.70 -20.11 -12.83
N TYR A 4 -3.45 -19.45 -11.96
CA TYR A 4 -3.40 -18.01 -11.76
C TYR A 4 -2.91 -17.71 -10.35
N ALA A 5 -2.17 -16.62 -10.21
CA ALA A 5 -1.85 -16.00 -8.94
C ALA A 5 -2.32 -14.55 -9.01
N VAL A 6 -2.95 -14.08 -7.95
CA VAL A 6 -3.39 -12.69 -7.81
C VAL A 6 -2.60 -12.11 -6.64
N LEU A 7 -2.00 -10.94 -6.85
CA LEU A 7 -1.29 -10.22 -5.80
C LEU A 7 -2.12 -9.01 -5.41
N SER A 8 -2.18 -8.77 -4.11
CA SER A 8 -2.73 -7.55 -3.52
C SER A 8 -1.78 -7.00 -2.48
N VAL A 9 -1.91 -5.70 -2.21
CA VAL A 9 -1.17 -4.99 -1.18
C VAL A 9 -2.17 -4.22 -0.34
N ASP A 10 -2.23 -4.52 0.96
CA ASP A 10 -2.93 -3.67 1.92
C ASP A 10 -2.02 -2.46 2.19
N PHE A 11 -2.34 -1.35 1.55
CA PHE A 11 -1.66 -0.09 1.79
C PHE A 11 -2.23 0.55 3.05
N GLU A 12 -1.68 0.09 4.17
CA GLU A 12 -1.93 0.60 5.52
C GLU A 12 -0.63 1.00 6.24
N LEU A 13 -0.77 1.74 7.33
CA LEU A 13 0.33 2.13 8.20
C LEU A 13 0.20 1.38 9.52
N PHE A 14 1.31 1.26 10.24
CA PHE A 14 1.32 0.60 11.56
C PHE A 14 0.31 1.22 12.54
N GLU A 15 0.02 2.52 12.38
CA GLU A 15 -0.99 3.23 13.17
C GLU A 15 -2.43 2.81 12.91
N HIS A 16 -2.70 2.14 11.80
CA HIS A 16 -4.01 1.57 11.48
C HIS A 16 -4.24 0.24 12.18
N SER A 17 -3.17 -0.46 12.60
CA SER A 17 -3.31 -1.72 13.31
C SER A 17 -4.06 -1.55 14.64
N TYR A 18 -5.00 -2.46 14.90
CA TYR A 18 -5.77 -2.48 16.14
C TYR A 18 -4.88 -2.51 17.39
N ALA A 19 -3.77 -3.25 17.33
CA ALA A 19 -2.80 -3.33 18.41
C ALA A 19 -2.15 -1.98 18.72
N TYR A 20 -1.73 -1.22 17.69
CA TYR A 20 -1.12 0.09 17.87
C TYR A 20 -2.10 1.11 18.45
N GLN A 21 -3.36 1.08 18.01
CA GLN A 21 -4.39 2.00 18.51
C GLN A 21 -4.66 1.85 20.01
N ARG A 22 -4.41 0.67 20.59
CA ARG A 22 -4.61 0.39 22.03
C ARG A 22 -3.39 0.66 22.91
N LEU A 23 -2.26 1.08 22.33
CA LEU A 23 -1.10 1.43 23.13
C LEU A 23 -1.39 2.68 23.97
N LYS A 24 -1.14 2.60 25.29
CA LYS A 24 -1.22 3.76 26.20
C LYS A 24 -0.28 4.88 25.78
N THR A 25 0.88 4.51 25.23
CA THR A 25 1.89 5.42 24.70
C THR A 25 2.20 5.05 23.25
N LYS A 26 2.01 5.99 22.32
CA LYS A 26 2.27 5.77 20.89
C LYS A 26 3.76 6.02 20.60
N PRO A 27 4.54 5.01 20.21
CA PRO A 27 5.94 5.22 19.85
C PRO A 27 6.02 6.06 18.56
N LYS A 28 6.99 6.99 18.51
CA LYS A 28 7.32 7.71 17.27
C LYS A 28 8.05 6.75 16.33
N LEU A 29 7.30 6.16 15.40
CA LEU A 29 7.87 5.34 14.34
C LEU A 29 8.32 6.23 13.20
N LYS A 30 9.60 6.13 12.82
CA LYS A 30 10.08 6.72 11.55
C LYS A 30 9.80 5.72 10.43
N VAL A 31 8.59 5.74 9.89
CA VAL A 31 8.23 4.93 8.72
C VAL A 31 8.47 5.74 7.45
N GLN A 32 9.24 5.19 6.52
CA GLN A 32 9.39 5.76 5.17
C GLN A 32 8.32 5.17 4.25
N GLU A 33 7.09 5.61 4.46
CA GLU A 33 5.85 5.06 3.88
C GLU A 33 5.93 5.02 2.34
N LYS A 34 6.48 6.07 1.73
CA LYS A 34 6.69 6.17 0.28
C LYS A 34 7.76 5.21 -0.26
N VAL A 35 8.73 4.83 0.55
CA VAL A 35 9.85 3.98 0.11
C VAL A 35 9.40 2.53 -0.06
N GLY A 36 8.54 2.02 0.83
CA GLY A 36 7.98 0.68 0.71
C GLY A 36 7.18 0.51 -0.58
N ILE A 37 6.27 1.44 -0.86
CA ILE A 37 5.44 1.40 -2.08
C ILE A 37 6.28 1.50 -3.35
N LYS A 38 7.25 2.43 -3.42
CA LYS A 38 8.13 2.52 -4.59
C LYS A 38 8.90 1.23 -4.86
N LYS A 39 9.44 0.60 -3.81
CA LYS A 39 10.12 -0.70 -3.95
C LYS A 39 9.19 -1.81 -4.44
N LEU A 40 7.93 -1.83 -4.00
CA LEU A 40 6.95 -2.78 -4.50
C LEU A 40 6.62 -2.53 -5.97
N LEU A 41 6.44 -1.28 -6.38
CA LEU A 41 6.22 -0.91 -7.77
C LEU A 41 7.40 -1.32 -8.67
N ASP A 42 8.64 -1.08 -8.23
CA ASP A 42 9.84 -1.50 -8.96
C ASP A 42 9.92 -3.04 -9.07
N LEU A 43 9.55 -3.75 -8.00
CA LEU A 43 9.52 -5.22 -8.00
C LEU A 43 8.45 -5.76 -8.95
N PHE A 44 7.27 -5.17 -8.96
CA PHE A 44 6.17 -5.57 -9.84
C PHE A 44 6.51 -5.30 -11.31
N GLU A 45 7.07 -4.12 -11.62
CA GLU A 45 7.54 -3.76 -12.96
C GLU A 45 8.61 -4.73 -13.47
N LYS A 46 9.62 -5.05 -12.63
CA LYS A 46 10.67 -6.00 -12.98
C LYS A 46 10.13 -7.39 -13.35
N ASN A 47 9.00 -7.79 -12.78
CA ASN A 47 8.39 -9.10 -13.02
C ASN A 47 7.20 -9.04 -13.99
N ASN A 48 6.89 -7.87 -14.56
CA ASN A 48 5.72 -7.65 -15.42
C ASN A 48 4.41 -8.11 -14.76
N VAL A 49 4.20 -7.72 -13.50
CA VAL A 49 3.04 -8.10 -12.70
C VAL A 49 2.21 -6.86 -12.34
N ASN A 50 0.90 -6.94 -12.52
CA ASN A 50 -0.04 -5.96 -11.97
C ASN A 50 -0.60 -6.48 -10.63
N SER A 51 -1.05 -5.56 -9.79
CA SER A 51 -1.49 -5.83 -8.42
C SER A 51 -2.57 -4.82 -8.02
N THR A 52 -3.38 -5.17 -7.02
CA THR A 52 -4.41 -4.30 -6.46
C THR A 52 -3.96 -3.75 -5.11
N PHE A 53 -3.97 -2.43 -4.96
CA PHE A 53 -3.61 -1.73 -3.72
C PHE A 53 -4.87 -1.33 -2.96
N PHE A 54 -5.15 -2.05 -1.89
CA PHE A 54 -6.22 -1.76 -0.94
C PHE A 54 -5.77 -0.61 -0.03
N THR A 55 -6.31 0.59 -0.25
CA THR A 55 -5.83 1.83 0.39
C THR A 55 -6.80 2.35 1.44
N VAL A 56 -6.29 2.66 2.64
CA VAL A 56 -7.06 3.33 3.70
C VAL A 56 -7.36 4.79 3.32
N GLY A 57 -8.58 5.28 3.59
CA GLY A 57 -9.00 6.62 3.17
C GLY A 57 -8.08 7.77 3.63
N ASN A 58 -7.47 7.66 4.81
CA ASN A 58 -6.56 8.70 5.31
C ASN A 58 -5.23 8.76 4.53
N ILE A 59 -4.71 7.62 4.06
CA ILE A 59 -3.55 7.54 3.17
C ILE A 59 -3.91 8.18 1.84
N ALA A 60 -5.14 7.98 1.37
CA ALA A 60 -5.59 8.57 0.12
C ALA A 60 -5.51 10.10 0.13
N ASN A 61 -5.95 10.70 1.24
CA ASN A 61 -5.85 12.13 1.46
C ASN A 61 -4.40 12.61 1.68
N LYS A 62 -3.57 11.83 2.39
CA LYS A 62 -2.20 12.20 2.74
C LYS A 62 -1.22 12.09 1.56
N TYR A 63 -1.45 11.13 0.65
CA TYR A 63 -0.52 10.81 -0.45
C TYR A 63 -1.21 10.65 -1.82
N PRO A 64 -1.96 11.65 -2.30
CA PRO A 64 -2.66 11.56 -3.59
C PRO A 64 -1.69 11.31 -4.77
N GLU A 65 -0.50 11.92 -4.74
CA GLU A 65 0.50 11.72 -5.80
C GLU A 65 1.09 10.31 -5.83
N LEU A 66 1.14 9.62 -4.68
CA LEU A 66 1.60 8.24 -4.65
C LEU A 66 0.56 7.30 -5.27
N LEU A 67 -0.73 7.58 -5.08
CA LEU A 67 -1.82 6.83 -5.70
C LEU A 67 -1.88 7.04 -7.20
N LYS A 68 -1.70 8.29 -7.66
CA LYS A 68 -1.56 8.59 -9.09
C LYS A 68 -0.40 7.81 -9.70
N LEU A 69 0.73 7.69 -9.00
CA LEU A 69 1.86 6.88 -9.44
C LEU A 69 1.49 5.39 -9.54
N ILE A 70 0.81 4.82 -8.53
CA ILE A 70 0.33 3.44 -8.54
C ILE A 70 -0.53 3.18 -9.79
N VAL A 71 -1.52 4.04 -10.05
CA VAL A 71 -2.40 3.92 -11.22
C VAL A 71 -1.64 4.09 -12.53
N SER A 72 -0.72 5.06 -12.62
CA SER A 72 0.07 5.29 -13.83
C SER A 72 0.96 4.11 -14.23
N LYS A 73 1.27 3.22 -13.27
CA LYS A 73 2.02 1.98 -13.50
C LYS A 73 1.13 0.77 -13.81
N GLY A 74 -0.19 0.96 -13.96
CA GLY A 74 -1.13 -0.09 -14.37
C GLY A 74 -1.69 -0.93 -13.21
N HIS A 75 -1.51 -0.49 -11.97
CA HIS A 75 -2.08 -1.13 -10.79
C HIS A 75 -3.49 -0.60 -10.48
N GLU A 76 -4.31 -1.44 -9.86
CA GLU A 76 -5.65 -1.07 -9.39
C GLU A 76 -5.57 -0.47 -7.98
N ILE A 77 -6.46 0.47 -7.65
CA ILE A 77 -6.70 0.94 -6.29
C ILE A 77 -8.08 0.45 -5.85
N ALA A 78 -8.15 -0.13 -4.65
CA ALA A 78 -9.37 -0.53 -3.98
C ALA A 78 -9.46 0.12 -2.59
N SER A 79 -10.66 0.16 -2.01
CA SER A 79 -10.87 0.69 -0.65
C SER A 79 -10.45 -0.32 0.41
N HIS A 80 -9.73 0.15 1.43
CA HIS A 80 -9.36 -0.60 2.64
C HIS A 80 -9.82 0.15 3.88
N SER A 81 -11.14 0.28 4.04
CA SER A 81 -11.83 1.06 5.09
C SER A 81 -11.66 2.58 5.04
#